data_AF-A0A1B6HM60-F1
#
_entry.id   AF-A0A1B6HM60-F1
#
_cell.length_a   1.000
_cell.length_b   1.000
_cell.length_c   1.000
_cell.angle_alpha   90.00
_cell.angle_beta   90.00
_cell.angle_gamma   90.00
#
_symmetry.space_group_name_H-M   'P 1'
#
loop_
_entity.id
_entity.type
_entity.pdbx_description
1 polymer ?
#
loop_
_entity_poly.entity_id
_entity_poly.type
_entity_poly.pdbx_seq_one_letter_code
_entity_poly.pdbx_strand_id
1 'polypeptide(L)'
;APLLHHCQLPLQQHSACVCPRIDKRQPTTMELFLWVLTVIKIALCRILDPFYWLLSKLETTVPLQPIRNNILTMSASQLATKIRTGEISCEEVMQLYIFRCRRVDMKLNAVVENRYAAAVEEAEKADALIASNTKTIK
;
A
#
# COMPACT_ATOMS: atom_id res chain seq x y z
N ALA A 1 -16.77 -39.82 3.02
CA ALA A 1 -16.83 -38.66 2.11
C ALA A 1 -15.84 -37.61 2.62
N PRO A 2 -14.64 -37.49 2.01
CA PRO A 2 -13.62 -36.54 2.42
C PRO A 2 -13.60 -35.31 1.48
N LEU A 3 -13.60 -34.09 2.01
CA LEU A 3 -13.16 -32.89 1.29
C LEU A 3 -12.59 -31.88 2.30
N LEU A 4 -11.33 -32.10 2.70
CA LEU A 4 -10.47 -31.08 3.26
C LEU A 4 -9.36 -30.81 2.25
N HIS A 5 -9.57 -29.77 1.44
CA HIS A 5 -8.54 -29.24 0.55
C HIS A 5 -7.46 -28.55 1.40
N HIS A 6 -6.40 -29.29 1.70
CA HIS A 6 -5.09 -28.75 2.01
C HIS A 6 -4.60 -27.94 0.81
N CYS A 7 -4.53 -26.62 0.96
CA CYS A 7 -3.83 -25.74 0.05
C CYS A 7 -2.36 -25.67 0.50
N GLN A 8 -1.55 -26.65 0.07
CA GLN A 8 -0.09 -26.54 0.11
C GLN A 8 0.35 -25.88 -1.20
N LEU A 9 0.71 -24.60 -1.15
CA LEU A 9 1.48 -23.95 -2.20
C LEU A 9 2.96 -24.30 -2.00
N PRO A 10 3.63 -24.97 -2.95
CA PRO A 10 5.08 -25.14 -2.90
C PRO A 10 5.77 -23.85 -3.35
N LEU A 11 6.71 -23.40 -2.52
CA LEU A 11 7.82 -22.53 -2.90
C LEU A 11 8.55 -23.14 -4.11
N GLN A 12 8.41 -22.53 -5.29
CA GLN A 12 9.37 -22.70 -6.37
C GLN A 12 10.26 -21.46 -6.44
N GLN A 13 11.32 -21.50 -5.63
CA GLN A 13 12.60 -20.95 -6.05
C GLN A 13 13.12 -21.83 -7.19
N HIS A 14 12.99 -21.37 -8.42
CA HIS A 14 13.90 -21.80 -9.48
C HIS A 14 14.38 -20.57 -10.24
N SER A 15 15.64 -20.23 -9.94
CA SER A 15 16.58 -19.58 -10.83
C SER A 15 16.41 -20.09 -12.25
N ALA A 16 15.70 -19.34 -13.08
CA ALA A 16 15.81 -19.48 -14.52
C ALA A 16 16.61 -18.26 -15.02
N CYS A 17 17.94 -18.42 -15.02
CA CYS A 17 18.74 -17.77 -16.04
C CYS A 17 18.11 -18.14 -17.39
N VAL A 18 17.33 -17.23 -17.97
CA VAL A 18 16.90 -17.36 -19.35
C VAL A 18 18.16 -17.13 -20.20
N CYS A 19 18.87 -18.22 -20.50
CA CYS A 19 19.86 -18.22 -21.58
C CYS A 19 19.11 -17.99 -22.89
N PRO A 20 19.47 -16.98 -23.70
CA PRO A 20 18.90 -16.82 -25.02
C PRO A 20 19.31 -18.02 -25.87
N ARG A 21 18.32 -18.67 -26.51
CA ARG A 21 18.53 -19.67 -27.54
C ARG A 21 19.23 -18.99 -28.72
N ILE A 22 20.49 -19.33 -28.95
CA ILE A 22 21.27 -18.80 -30.08
C ILE A 22 20.71 -19.42 -31.36
N ASP A 23 19.84 -18.68 -32.04
CA ASP A 23 19.41 -18.96 -33.41
C ASP A 23 20.51 -18.52 -34.39
N LYS A 24 20.94 -19.44 -35.26
CA LYS A 24 21.98 -19.20 -36.28
C LYS A 24 21.34 -18.57 -37.51
N ARG A 25 20.82 -17.34 -37.39
CA ARG A 25 20.31 -16.56 -38.51
C ARG A 25 21.28 -15.41 -38.84
N GLN A 26 21.61 -15.27 -40.13
CA GLN A 26 22.62 -14.33 -40.64
C GLN A 26 22.42 -12.90 -40.09
N PRO A 27 23.49 -12.20 -39.66
CA PRO A 27 23.36 -10.90 -39.02
C PRO A 27 22.95 -9.85 -40.04
N THR A 28 21.69 -9.41 -39.98
CA THR A 28 21.30 -8.14 -40.59
C THR A 28 21.82 -7.00 -39.71
N THR A 29 22.17 -5.86 -40.30
CA THR A 29 22.70 -4.67 -39.61
C THR A 29 21.82 -4.20 -38.44
N MET A 30 20.53 -4.53 -38.45
CA MET A 30 19.55 -4.28 -37.40
C MET A 30 19.83 -5.08 -36.10
N GLU A 31 20.31 -6.31 -36.20
CA GLU A 31 20.62 -7.16 -35.04
C GLU A 31 21.86 -6.67 -34.29
N LEU A 32 22.90 -6.26 -35.02
CA LEU A 32 24.12 -5.73 -34.40
C LEU A 32 23.83 -4.48 -33.56
N PHE A 33 22.99 -3.59 -34.07
CA PHE A 33 22.57 -2.39 -33.35
C PHE A 33 21.80 -2.75 -32.06
N LEU A 34 20.88 -3.72 -32.13
CA LEU A 34 20.12 -4.21 -30.97
C LEU A 34 21.02 -4.90 -29.92
N TRP A 35 22.03 -5.66 -30.36
CA TRP A 35 23.03 -6.24 -29.45
C TRP A 35 23.88 -5.17 -28.77
N VAL A 36 24.32 -4.13 -29.51
CA VAL A 36 25.04 -2.99 -28.94
C VAL A 36 24.19 -2.25 -27.92
N LEU A 37 22.92 -1.95 -28.23
CA LEU A 37 21.98 -1.34 -27.27
C LEU A 37 21.77 -2.20 -26.02
N THR A 38 21.72 -3.52 -26.18
CA THR A 38 21.55 -4.46 -25.07
C THR A 38 22.78 -4.47 -24.16
N VAL A 39 23.98 -4.52 -24.73
CA VAL A 39 25.24 -4.45 -23.97
C VAL A 39 25.35 -3.10 -23.25
N ILE A 40 25.02 -2.00 -23.92
CA ILE A 40 25.00 -0.66 -23.31
C ILE A 40 24.01 -0.60 -22.15
N LYS A 41 22.79 -1.12 -22.32
CA LYS A 41 21.76 -1.16 -21.27
C LYS A 41 22.18 -2.02 -20.08
N ILE A 42 22.80 -3.17 -20.32
CA ILE A 42 23.31 -4.05 -19.25
C ILE A 42 24.45 -3.36 -18.49
N ALA A 43 25.40 -2.76 -19.20
CA ALA A 43 26.49 -2.00 -18.59
C ALA A 43 25.96 -0.82 -17.76
N LEU A 44 24.97 -0.08 -18.30
CA LEU A 44 24.33 1.02 -17.61
C LEU A 44 23.62 0.55 -16.33
N CYS A 45 22.81 -0.50 -16.38
CA CYS A 45 22.16 -1.06 -15.18
C CYS A 45 23.21 -1.51 -14.13
N ARG A 46 24.28 -2.20 -14.56
CA ARG A 46 25.35 -2.68 -13.66
C ARG A 46 26.11 -1.55 -12.97
N ILE A 47 26.24 -0.38 -13.59
CA ILE A 47 26.91 0.79 -13.01
C ILE A 47 25.94 1.59 -12.12
N LEU A 48 24.68 1.72 -12.53
CA LEU A 48 23.66 2.43 -11.77
C LEU A 48 23.27 1.70 -10.48
N ASP A 49 23.13 0.37 -10.51
CA ASP A 49 22.73 -0.43 -9.35
C ASP A 49 23.59 -0.17 -8.09
N PRO A 50 24.93 -0.27 -8.11
CA PRO A 50 25.76 0.00 -6.93
C PRO A 50 25.76 1.47 -6.52
N PHE A 51 25.57 2.39 -7.48
CA PHE A 51 25.46 3.82 -7.21
C PHE A 51 24.15 4.16 -6.48
N TYR A 52 23.02 3.64 -6.94
CA TYR A 52 21.73 3.77 -6.25
C TYR A 52 21.71 3.02 -4.92
N TRP A 53 22.40 1.88 -4.80
CA TRP A 53 22.59 1.19 -3.53
C TRP A 53 23.38 2.04 -2.53
N LEU A 54 24.44 2.72 -2.99
CA LEU A 54 25.24 3.60 -2.14
C LEU A 54 24.47 4.87 -1.73
N LEU A 55 23.73 5.47 -2.66
CA LEU A 55 22.89 6.65 -2.39
C LEU A 55 21.70 6.34 -1.49
N SER A 56 21.02 5.20 -1.70
CA SER A 56 19.87 4.80 -0.87
C SER A 56 20.27 4.52 0.58
N LYS A 57 21.53 4.15 0.85
CA LYS A 57 22.07 4.07 2.21
C LYS A 57 22.14 5.41 2.94
N LEU A 58 22.13 6.52 2.21
CA LEU A 58 22.16 7.88 2.74
C LEU A 58 20.76 8.45 2.99
N GLU A 59 19.72 7.82 2.45
CA GLU A 59 18.33 8.17 2.75
C GLU A 59 18.01 7.77 4.19
N THR A 60 18.10 8.75 5.09
CA THR A 60 17.59 8.61 6.45
C THR A 60 16.07 8.54 6.36
N THR A 61 15.50 7.39 6.72
CA THR A 61 14.04 7.24 6.74
C THR A 61 13.48 8.14 7.84
N VAL A 62 12.95 9.32 7.47
CA VAL A 62 12.34 10.25 8.43
C VAL A 62 11.26 9.51 9.23
N PRO A 63 11.38 9.32 10.55
CA PRO A 63 10.42 8.51 11.29
C PRO A 63 9.02 9.10 11.14
N LEU A 64 8.03 8.23 10.94
CA LEU A 64 6.64 8.65 10.88
C LEU A 64 6.24 9.30 12.20
N GLN A 65 5.36 10.28 12.12
CA GLN A 65 4.86 10.97 13.30
C GLN A 65 4.18 9.94 14.24
N PRO A 66 4.54 9.93 15.54
CA PRO A 66 4.01 8.97 16.49
C PRO A 66 2.49 9.11 16.62
N ILE A 67 1.81 8.01 16.94
CA ILE A 67 0.38 8.04 17.24
C ILE A 67 0.20 8.61 18.65
N ARG A 68 -0.36 9.82 18.75
CA ARG A 68 -0.57 10.50 20.04
C ARG A 68 -1.91 10.13 20.68
N ASN A 69 -2.91 9.79 19.88
CA ASN A 69 -4.28 9.57 20.36
C ASN A 69 -4.58 8.08 20.43
N ASN A 70 -5.02 7.61 21.60
CA ASN A 70 -5.37 6.20 21.82
C ASN A 70 -6.53 5.74 20.93
N ILE A 71 -7.45 6.65 20.56
CA ILE A 71 -8.60 6.34 19.69
C ILE A 71 -8.13 5.73 18.34
N LEU A 72 -6.98 6.17 17.83
CA LEU A 72 -6.42 5.68 16.56
C LEU A 72 -5.74 4.30 16.68
N THR A 73 -5.44 3.84 17.90
CA THR A 73 -4.83 2.53 18.17
C THR A 73 -5.86 1.46 18.57
N MET A 74 -7.11 1.85 18.83
CA MET A 74 -8.19 0.90 19.18
C MET A 74 -8.62 0.06 17.97
N SER A 75 -9.15 -1.14 18.22
CA SER A 75 -9.70 -1.97 17.15
C SER A 75 -11.04 -1.41 16.67
N ALA A 76 -11.42 -1.73 15.42
CA ALA A 76 -12.70 -1.30 14.86
C ALA A 76 -13.91 -1.78 15.69
N SER A 77 -13.84 -2.98 16.27
CA SER A 77 -14.89 -3.51 17.14
C SER A 77 -15.02 -2.73 18.45
N GLN A 78 -13.89 -2.37 19.08
CA GLN A 78 -13.89 -1.53 20.29
C GLN A 78 -14.46 -0.15 20.00
N LEU A 79 -14.06 0.45 18.88
CA LEU A 79 -14.55 1.75 18.44
C LEU A 79 -16.06 1.72 18.21
N ALA A 80 -16.56 0.70 17.51
CA ALA A 80 -17.99 0.52 17.26
C ALA A 80 -18.79 0.30 18.54
N THR A 81 -18.24 -0.40 19.54
CA THR A 81 -18.87 -0.52 20.85
C THR A 81 -18.96 0.84 21.54
N LYS A 82 -17.87 1.61 21.57
CA LYS A 82 -17.85 2.95 22.17
C LYS A 82 -18.77 3.96 21.51
N ILE A 83 -18.88 3.88 20.18
CA ILE A 83 -19.81 4.70 19.41
C ILE A 83 -21.26 4.35 19.75
N ARG A 84 -21.60 3.05 19.87
CA ARG A 84 -22.95 2.63 20.27
C ARG A 84 -23.30 2.97 21.73
N THR A 85 -22.30 2.99 22.62
CA THR A 85 -22.50 3.42 24.02
C THR A 85 -22.55 4.94 24.17
N GLY A 86 -22.20 5.70 23.12
CA GLY A 86 -22.15 7.16 23.13
C GLY A 86 -20.93 7.73 23.85
N GLU A 87 -19.89 6.93 24.09
CA GLU A 87 -18.63 7.39 24.71
C GLU A 87 -17.80 8.27 23.76
N ILE A 88 -17.91 8.04 22.45
CA ILE A 88 -17.15 8.72 21.40
C ILE A 88 -18.09 8.97 20.20
N SER A 89 -18.04 10.15 19.60
CA SER A 89 -18.76 10.48 18.37
C SER A 89 -18.04 9.97 17.11
N CYS A 90 -18.78 9.47 16.13
CA CYS A 90 -18.24 9.11 14.82
C CYS A 90 -17.60 10.31 14.11
N GLU A 91 -18.18 11.50 14.23
CA GLU A 91 -17.64 12.74 13.65
C GLU A 91 -16.22 13.02 14.16
N GLU A 92 -16.04 13.00 15.48
CA GLU A 92 -14.75 13.24 16.13
C GLU A 92 -13.70 12.21 15.67
N VAL A 93 -14.09 10.93 15.61
CA VAL A 93 -13.23 9.86 15.11
C VAL A 93 -12.77 10.15 13.68
N MET A 94 -13.69 10.52 12.78
CA MET A 94 -13.35 10.84 11.39
C MET A 94 -12.41 12.02 11.28
N GLN A 95 -12.64 13.10 12.02
CA GLN A 95 -11.73 14.24 12.04
C GLN A 95 -10.31 13.82 12.46
N LEU A 96 -10.19 12.95 13.47
CA LEU A 96 -8.93 12.45 13.96
C LEU A 96 -8.16 11.63 12.90
N TYR A 97 -8.86 10.75 12.18
CA TYR A 97 -8.28 9.98 11.09
C TYR A 97 -7.86 10.88 9.93
N ILE A 98 -8.72 11.81 9.50
CA ILE A 98 -8.42 12.77 8.42
C ILE A 98 -7.17 13.59 8.77
N PHE A 99 -7.09 14.09 10.00
CA PHE A 99 -5.93 14.84 10.48
C PHE A 99 -4.64 14.02 10.39
N ARG A 100 -4.68 12.74 10.78
CA ARG A 100 -3.52 11.85 10.68
C ARG A 100 -3.17 11.53 9.23
N CYS A 101 -4.16 11.23 8.40
CA CYS A 101 -3.97 10.99 6.97
C CYS A 101 -3.24 12.17 6.32
N ARG A 102 -3.73 13.40 6.50
CA ARG A 102 -3.08 14.61 5.93
C ARG A 102 -1.62 14.78 6.37
N ARG A 103 -1.28 14.42 7.61
CA ARG A 103 0.09 14.54 8.13
C ARG A 103 1.04 13.46 7.63
N VAL A 104 0.52 12.26 7.36
CA VAL A 104 1.34 11.09 6.95
C VAL A 104 1.41 10.95 5.43
N ASP A 105 0.38 11.41 4.72
CA ASP A 105 0.24 11.24 3.28
C ASP A 105 1.36 11.92 2.49
N MET A 106 1.89 13.06 2.96
CA MET A 106 3.05 13.70 2.31
C MET A 106 4.26 12.77 2.16
N LYS A 107 4.42 11.81 3.07
CA LYS A 107 5.51 10.85 3.04
C LYS A 107 5.12 9.52 2.39
N LEU A 108 3.90 9.05 2.66
CA LEU A 108 3.46 7.73 2.19
C LEU A 108 2.89 7.78 0.77
N ASN A 109 2.37 8.94 0.36
CA ASN A 109 1.63 9.17 -0.89
C ASN A 109 0.60 8.06 -1.13
N ALA A 110 -0.20 7.75 -0.09
CA ALA A 110 -1.13 6.62 -0.11
C ALA A 110 -2.53 7.01 -0.57
N VAL A 111 -2.88 8.30 -0.46
CA VAL A 111 -4.22 8.76 -0.80
C VAL A 111 -4.20 9.43 -2.17
N VAL A 112 -4.79 8.76 -3.16
CA VAL A 112 -4.90 9.27 -4.54
C VAL A 112 -6.02 10.31 -4.64
N GLU A 113 -7.17 10.02 -4.02
CA GLU A 113 -8.34 10.88 -4.02
C GLU A 113 -8.94 10.97 -2.62
N ASN A 114 -9.28 12.20 -2.20
CA ASN A 114 -9.75 12.49 -0.86
C ASN A 114 -11.27 12.69 -0.82
N ARG A 115 -12.00 11.83 -0.10
CA ARG A 115 -13.44 11.97 0.14
C ARG A 115 -13.78 12.40 1.58
N TYR A 116 -12.94 13.25 2.16
CA TYR A 116 -13.03 13.59 3.58
C TYR A 116 -14.33 14.32 3.96
N ALA A 117 -14.83 15.23 3.12
CA ALA A 117 -16.05 15.97 3.41
C ALA A 117 -17.28 15.05 3.49
N ALA A 118 -17.48 14.18 2.50
CA ALA A 118 -18.61 13.25 2.52
C ALA A 118 -18.49 12.21 3.64
N ALA A 119 -17.26 11.81 4.02
CA ALA A 119 -17.05 10.90 5.14
C ALA A 119 -17.46 11.52 6.49
N VAL A 120 -17.22 12.82 6.69
CA VAL A 120 -17.69 13.55 7.88
C VAL A 120 -19.21 13.67 7.87
N GLU A 121 -19.80 14.01 6.72
CA GLU A 121 -21.28 14.10 6.59
C GLU A 121 -21.96 12.74 6.86
N GLU A 122 -21.38 11.63 6.39
CA GLU A 122 -21.89 10.28 6.68
C GLU A 122 -21.73 9.92 8.16
N ALA A 123 -20.64 10.35 8.79
CA ALA A 123 -20.41 10.18 10.22
C ALA A 123 -21.44 10.94 11.07
N GLU A 124 -21.77 12.19 10.71
CA GLU A 124 -22.82 12.97 11.37
C GLU A 124 -24.20 12.29 11.24
N LYS A 125 -24.52 11.76 10.05
CA LYS A 125 -25.76 10.99 9.84
C LYS A 125 -25.78 9.72 10.69
N ALA A 126 -24.65 9.02 10.81
CA ALA A 126 -24.55 7.83 11.65
C ALA A 126 -24.74 8.16 13.14
N ASP A 127 -24.15 9.24 13.64
CA ASP A 127 -24.35 9.71 15.01
C ASP A 127 -25.81 10.10 15.26
N ALA A 128 -26.45 10.77 14.30
CA ALA A 128 -27.88 11.10 14.38
C ALA A 128 -28.78 9.84 14.44
N LEU A 129 -28.45 8.78 13.69
CA LEU A 129 -29.18 7.51 13.71
C LEU A 129 -29.03 6.77 15.05
N ILE A 130 -27.86 6.87 15.68
CA ILE A 130 -27.63 6.32 17.01
C ILE A 130 -28.45 7.09 18.04
N ALA A 131 -28.47 8.42 17.95
CA ALA A 131 -29.28 9.27 18.81
C ALA A 131 -30.80 9.00 18.64
N SER A 132 -31.25 8.71 17.41
CA SER A 132 -32.66 8.38 17.12
C SER A 132 -33.01 6.90 17.41
N ASN A 133 -32.08 6.10 17.95
CA ASN A 133 -32.24 4.66 18.25
C ASN A 133 -32.79 3.81 17.08
N THR A 134 -32.66 4.28 15.84
CA THR A 134 -33.28 3.66 14.68
C THR A 134 -32.30 2.62 14.10
N LYS A 135 -32.39 1.39 14.61
CA LYS A 135 -31.54 0.29 14.11
C LYS A 135 -31.99 -0.11 12.70
N THR A 136 -31.16 0.14 11.70
CA THR A 136 -31.33 -0.45 10.36
C THR A 136 -31.01 -1.95 10.46
N ILE A 137 -32.04 -2.76 10.59
CA ILE A 137 -31.96 -4.22 10.43
C ILE A 137 -31.69 -4.46 8.93
N LYS A 138 -30.56 -5.09 8.62
CA LYS A 138 -30.19 -5.46 7.26
C LYS A 138 -30.54 -6.92 7.00
#